data_AF-A0A3Q1G5T2-F1
#
_entry.id   AF-A0A3Q1G5T2-F1
#
_cell.length_a   1.000
_cell.length_b   1.000
_cell.length_c   1.000
_cell.angle_alpha   90.00
_cell.angle_beta   90.00
_cell.angle_gamma   90.00
#
_symmetry.space_group_name_H-M   'P 1'
#
loop_
_entity.id
_entity.type
_entity.pdbx_description
1 polymer ?
#
loop_
_entity_poly.entity_id
_entity_poly.type
_entity_poly.pdbx_seq_one_letter_code
_entity_poly.pdbx_strand_id
1 'polypeptide(L)' 'MPAGVSWTRYARFLGASVLAMFAGAQAVHMYYLPDLSIPEIPPKPGELRTELQGYRLREEAAAALQQMKTKKNVD' A
#
# COMPACT_ATOMS: atom_id res chain seq x y z
N MET A 1 20.30 21.29 26.87
CA MET A 1 19.91 20.74 25.54
C MET A 1 21.10 19.96 25.00
N PRO A 2 20.93 18.72 24.50
CA PRO A 2 22.06 17.95 24.01
C PRO A 2 22.67 18.67 22.79
N ALA A 3 23.96 19.00 22.89
CA ALA A 3 24.80 19.59 21.83
C ALA A 3 24.36 20.95 21.21
N GLY A 4 23.68 21.83 21.97
CA GLY A 4 23.44 23.22 21.52
C GLY A 4 22.32 23.40 20.47
N VAL A 5 21.51 22.36 20.24
CA VAL A 5 20.40 22.39 19.29
C VAL A 5 19.06 22.60 20.04
N SER A 6 18.16 23.42 19.49
CA SER A 6 16.85 23.70 20.13
C SER A 6 15.94 22.47 20.17
N TRP A 7 15.12 22.35 21.23
CA TRP A 7 14.15 21.26 21.40
C TRP A 7 13.18 21.16 20.23
N THR A 8 12.74 22.30 19.69
CA THR A 8 11.89 22.36 18.50
C THR A 8 12.54 21.69 17.30
N ARG A 9 13.87 21.85 17.13
CA ARG A 9 14.59 21.24 16.01
C ARG A 9 14.68 19.72 16.17
N TYR A 10 14.89 19.22 17.39
CA TYR A 10 14.77 17.78 17.68
C TYR A 10 13.36 17.24 17.40
N ALA A 11 12.33 17.93 17.89
CA ALA A 11 10.94 17.53 17.68
C ALA A 11 10.56 17.48 16.20
N ARG A 12 11.06 18.41 15.38
CA ARG A 12 10.85 18.40 13.92
C ARG A 12 11.46 17.16 13.27
N PHE A 13 12.70 16.83 13.61
CA PHE A 13 13.36 15.65 13.05
C PHE A 13 12.67 14.35 13.49
N LEU A 14 12.31 14.25 14.78
CA LEU A 14 11.57 13.11 15.30
C LEU A 14 10.20 12.95 14.61
N GLY A 15 9.47 14.06 14.46
CA GLY A 15 8.20 14.06 13.74
C GLY A 15 8.37 13.63 12.29
N ALA A 16 9.37 14.18 11.59
CA ALA A 16 9.67 13.82 10.21
C ALA A 16 10.04 12.34 10.05
N SER A 17 10.83 11.76 10.96
CA SER A 17 11.20 10.34 10.90
C SER A 17 10.01 9.43 11.13
N VAL A 18 9.14 9.76 12.08
CA VAL A 18 7.92 8.98 12.35
C VAL A 18 6.95 9.06 11.17
N LEU A 19 6.77 10.26 10.59
CA LEU A 19 5.93 10.44 9.40
C LEU A 19 6.47 9.67 8.19
N ALA A 20 7.79 9.71 7.96
CA ALA A 20 8.42 8.94 6.90
C ALA A 20 8.21 7.42 7.08
N MET A 21 8.30 6.92 8.32
CA MET A 21 8.01 5.53 8.64
C MET A 21 6.57 5.14 8.27
N PHE A 22 5.58 5.94 8.68
CA PHE A 22 4.18 5.68 8.35
C PHE A 22 3.89 5.77 6.84
N ALA A 23 4.47 6.76 6.17
CA ALA A 23 4.33 6.89 4.72
C ALA A 23 4.92 5.67 3.98
N GLY A 24 6.08 5.20 4.43
CA GLY A 24 6.70 3.98 3.90
C GLY A 24 5.84 2.73 4.10
N ALA A 25 5.31 2.54 5.32
CA ALA A 25 4.40 1.42 5.61
C ALA A 25 3.16 1.46 4.69
N GLN A 26 2.54 2.63 4.55
CA GLN A 26 1.36 2.78 3.70
C GLN A 26 1.66 2.57 2.22
N ALA A 27 2.83 2.98 1.74
CA ALA A 27 3.23 2.75 0.35
C ALA A 27 3.28 1.26 0.00
N VAL A 28 3.79 0.41 0.91
CA VAL A 28 3.82 -1.05 0.71
C VAL A 28 2.40 -1.63 0.68
N HIS A 29 1.51 -1.17 1.57
CA HIS A 29 0.11 -1.59 1.57
C HIS A 29 -0.61 -1.20 0.27
N MET A 30 -0.36 0.00 -0.26
CA MET A 30 -0.96 0.45 -1.52
C MET A 30 -0.36 -0.26 -2.75
N TYR A 31 0.94 -0.58 -2.70
CA TYR A 31 1.62 -1.21 -3.83
C TYR A 31 1.28 -2.68 -3.98
N TYR A 32 1.31 -3.45 -2.89
CA TYR A 32 1.04 -4.89 -2.92
C TYR A 32 -0.41 -5.26 -2.66
N LEU A 33 -1.19 -4.34 -2.07
CA LEU A 33 -2.58 -4.54 -1.68
C LEU A 33 -2.78 -5.89 -0.98
N PRO A 34 -2.10 -6.13 0.15
CA PRO A 34 -2.18 -7.42 0.82
C PRO A 34 -3.63 -7.69 1.25
N ASP A 35 -4.00 -8.96 1.30
CA ASP A 35 -5.26 -9.38 1.88
C ASP A 35 -5.18 -9.19 3.41
N LEU A 36 -6.05 -8.34 3.96
CA LEU A 36 -6.15 -8.12 5.40
C LEU A 36 -7.23 -8.99 6.06
N SER A 37 -7.92 -9.85 5.30
CA SER A 37 -8.91 -10.76 5.88
C SER A 37 -8.21 -11.81 6.74
N ILE A 38 -8.63 -11.89 8.01
CA ILE A 38 -8.15 -12.91 8.94
C ILE A 38 -9.18 -14.04 8.91
N PRO A 39 -8.84 -15.23 8.39
CA PRO A 39 -9.76 -16.36 8.44
C PRO A 39 -9.88 -16.84 9.90
N GLU A 40 -11.10 -17.15 10.34
CA GLU A 40 -11.37 -17.67 11.69
C GLU A 40 -10.68 -19.02 11.93
N ILE A 41 -10.55 -19.83 10.88
CA ILE A 41 -9.83 -21.09 10.88
C ILE A 41 -8.49 -20.87 10.17
N PRO A 42 -7.35 -21.18 10.82
CA PRO A 42 -6.05 -21.04 10.17
C PRO A 42 -5.97 -21.96 8.94
N PRO A 43 -5.47 -21.47 7.80
CA PRO A 43 -5.32 -22.29 6.60
C PRO A 43 -4.34 -23.42 6.86
N LYS A 44 -4.53 -24.55 6.16
CA LYS A 44 -3.61 -25.67 6.29
C LYS A 44 -2.22 -25.27 5.80
N PRO A 45 -1.14 -25.88 6.33
CA PRO A 45 0.21 -25.63 5.85
C PRO A 45 0.27 -25.80 4.32
N GLY A 46 0.65 -24.75 3.61
CA GLY A 46 0.74 -24.74 2.14
C GLY A 46 -0.48 -24.18 1.39
N GLU A 47 -1.61 -23.91 2.06
CA GLU A 47 -2.81 -23.30 1.44
C GLU A 47 -2.88 -21.77 1.65
N LEU A 48 -1.81 -21.18 2.18
CA LEU A 48 -1.70 -19.73 2.36
C LEU A 48 -1.74 -19.03 0.99
N ARG A 49 -2.79 -18.25 0.76
CA ARG A 49 -2.91 -17.41 -0.43
C ARG A 49 -1.99 -16.20 -0.29
N THR A 50 -0.77 -16.31 -0.79
CA THR A 50 0.21 -15.20 -0.81
C THR A 50 0.20 -14.43 -2.13
N GLU A 51 -0.91 -14.45 -2.87
CA GLU A 51 -0.99 -13.77 -4.16
C GLU A 51 -0.91 -12.25 -3.99
N LEU A 52 -0.12 -11.59 -4.84
CA LEU A 52 0.00 -10.13 -4.86
C LEU A 52 -1.24 -9.53 -5.56
N GLN A 53 -2.34 -9.42 -4.82
CA GLN A 53 -3.63 -8.94 -5.33
C GLN A 53 -3.52 -7.59 -6.04
N GLY A 54 -2.58 -6.73 -5.63
CA GLY A 54 -2.31 -5.44 -6.29
C GLY A 54 -1.98 -5.55 -7.79
N TYR A 55 -1.31 -6.61 -8.24
CA TYR A 55 -1.02 -6.80 -9.66
C TYR A 55 -2.26 -7.19 -10.47
N ARG A 56 -3.06 -8.14 -9.97
CA ARG A 56 -4.32 -8.53 -10.62
C ARG A 56 -5.28 -7.35 -10.78
N LEU A 57 -5.48 -6.58 -9.70
CA LEU A 57 -6.36 -5.41 -9.73
C LEU A 57 -5.91 -4.37 -10.76
N ARG A 58 -4.59 -4.18 -10.96
CA ARG A 58 -4.07 -3.27 -12.01
C ARG A 58 -4.35 -3.80 -13.41
N GLU A 59 -4.21 -5.09 -13.64
CA GLU A 59 -4.53 -5.71 -14.94
C GLU A 59 -6.02 -5.60 -15.26
N GLU A 60 -6.89 -5.93 -14.29
CA GLU A 60 -8.34 -5.82 -14.41
C GLU A 60 -8.79 -4.37 -14.69
N ALA A 61 -8.22 -3.41 -13.95
CA ALA A 61 -8.50 -1.99 -14.16
C ALA A 61 -8.06 -1.52 -15.56
N ALA A 62 -6.89 -1.95 -16.04
CA ALA A 62 -6.40 -1.61 -17.37
C ALA A 62 -7.31 -2.19 -18.48
N ALA A 63 -7.75 -3.45 -18.32
CA ALA A 63 -8.68 -4.09 -19.25
C ALA A 63 -10.05 -3.38 -19.29
N ALA A 64 -10.60 -3.02 -18.12
CA ALA A 64 -11.86 -2.27 -18.04
C ALA A 64 -11.77 -0.90 -18.73
N LEU A 65 -10.64 -0.20 -18.57
CA LEU A 65 -10.38 1.09 -19.22
C LEU A 65 -10.31 0.97 -20.74
N GLN A 66 -9.72 -0.12 -21.26
CA GLN A 66 -9.71 -0.41 -22.69
C GLN A 66 -11.11 -0.68 -23.22
N GLN A 67 -11.94 -1.45 -22.50
CA GLN A 67 -13.32 -1.71 -22.89
C GLN A 67 -14.19 -0.44 -22.91
N MET A 68 -13.97 0.49 -21.97
CA MET A 68 -14.66 1.78 -21.99
C MET A 68 -14.22 2.65 -23.18
N LYS A 69 -12.93 2.65 -23.52
CA LYS A 69 -12.42 3.39 -24.70
C LYS A 69 -12.95 2.81 -26.00
N THR A 70 -13.04 1.48 -26.13
CA THR A 70 -13.58 0.86 -27.34
C THR A 70 -15.07 1.09 -27.47
N LYS A 71 -15.87 0.98 -26.39
CA LYS A 71 -17.30 1.34 -26.42
C LYS A 71 -17.51 2.80 -26.83
N LYS A 72 -16.76 3.75 -26.24
CA LYS A 72 -16.85 5.17 -26.56
C LYS A 72 -16.48 5.52 -28.01
N ASN A 73 -15.61 4.75 -28.65
CA ASN A 73 -15.21 4.98 -30.04
C ASN A 73 -16.16 4.32 -31.06
N VAL A 74 -17.13 3.51 -30.59
CA VAL A 74 -18.12 2.83 -31.42
C VAL A 74 -19.47 3.58 -31.42
N ASP A 75 -19.67 4.48 -30.46
CA ASP A 75 -20.75 5.50 -30.44
C ASP A 75 -20.34 6.78 -31.19
#